data_AF-D3BD43-F1
#
_entry.id   AF-D3BD43-F1
#
_cell.length_a   1.000
_cell.length_b   1.000
_cell.length_c   1.000
_cell.angle_alpha   90.00
_cell.angle_beta   90.00
_cell.angle_gamma   90.00
#
_symmetry.space_group_name_H-M   'P 1'
#
loop_
_entity.id
_entity.type
_entity.pdbx_description
1 polymer ?
#
loop_
_entity_poly.entity_id
_entity_poly.type
_entity_poly.pdbx_seq_one_letter_code
_entity_poly.pdbx_strand_id
1 'polypeptide(L)'
;MSVTPSTDSKNKLTYPTKNGKVLEFDISEGACSKFGFFHGSRVTTPKGSATVIGVKDDNLWFHIDRDSGASFWDNGKDYEALLYQLGVQLDDNDFSTITDKSGQYRVKRVTYMNKPISIVLQNENGPCPLISIGNVLLLQQKISIDQDIKTITLKKLGDKIIGYARLIYHDNPDILPIIDDYDKNVLPSLETGLIVNIKFDNICGFDKTEPCQIFDYLKIKLVHGWIYPEEAEGHVFVSDLTYNDLAAKMTSFGQSFPDITSSTEEQIRDFFACNQLTIKGLELIKENLEEDELCVFFRNNHFATMTKHAGDLHILVSDVGYESESAVVWDKIIGIGGENLFLSGEFKTRRENQVEIARLDLLAIGYNDEQVGQAIDHVNQSKLTDSSEPFSIAIEYLNSKGYTPG
;
A
#
# COMPACT_ATOMS: atom_id res chain seq x y z
N MET A 1 -36.00 -10.52 34.21
CA MET A 1 -34.68 -9.87 34.10
C MET A 1 -33.78 -10.81 33.34
N SER A 2 -33.75 -10.65 32.02
CA SER A 2 -32.92 -11.39 31.08
C SER A 2 -31.63 -10.61 30.88
N VAL A 3 -30.52 -11.16 31.35
CA VAL A 3 -29.17 -10.61 31.17
C VAL A 3 -28.73 -10.97 29.75
N THR A 4 -28.42 -9.94 28.96
CA THR A 4 -27.82 -10.02 27.63
C THR A 4 -26.40 -10.62 27.70
N PRO A 5 -25.96 -11.40 26.70
CA PRO A 5 -24.60 -11.90 26.65
C PRO A 5 -23.64 -10.82 26.13
N SER A 6 -22.61 -10.47 26.91
CA SER A 6 -21.48 -9.67 26.43
C SER A 6 -20.53 -10.56 25.62
N THR A 7 -20.33 -10.21 24.36
CA THR A 7 -19.36 -10.82 23.45
C THR A 7 -17.95 -10.32 23.76
N ASP A 8 -17.06 -11.19 24.25
CA ASP A 8 -15.63 -10.88 24.36
C ASP A 8 -14.72 -12.11 24.15
N SER A 9 -15.18 -13.10 23.36
CA SER A 9 -14.50 -14.40 23.20
C SER A 9 -13.70 -14.57 21.91
N LYS A 10 -13.46 -13.52 21.11
CA LYS A 10 -12.84 -13.67 19.77
C LYS A 10 -11.30 -13.60 19.74
N ASN A 11 -10.63 -13.12 20.79
CA ASN A 11 -9.19 -12.80 20.74
C ASN A 11 -8.33 -13.60 21.73
N LYS A 12 -8.81 -14.74 22.22
CA LYS A 12 -8.07 -15.61 23.15
C LYS A 12 -7.99 -17.04 22.63
N LEU A 13 -6.81 -17.64 22.72
CA LEU A 13 -6.56 -19.02 22.33
C LEU A 13 -6.04 -19.83 23.50
N THR A 14 -6.60 -21.02 23.70
CA THR A 14 -6.10 -21.99 24.66
C THR A 14 -5.21 -23.02 23.96
N TYR A 15 -3.94 -23.13 24.35
CA TYR A 15 -2.95 -23.98 23.65
C TYR A 15 -2.01 -24.73 24.63
N PRO A 16 -1.60 -25.98 24.33
CA PRO A 16 -0.65 -26.71 25.17
C PRO A 16 0.78 -26.17 25.04
N THR A 17 1.45 -26.00 26.17
CA THR A 17 2.87 -25.65 26.25
C THR A 17 3.75 -26.90 26.21
N LYS A 18 5.03 -26.72 25.86
CA LYS A 18 6.04 -27.80 25.85
C LYS A 18 6.13 -28.55 27.19
N ASN A 19 5.78 -27.90 28.30
CA ASN A 19 5.77 -28.47 29.65
C ASN A 19 4.46 -29.20 30.01
N GLY A 20 3.55 -29.42 29.04
CA GLY A 20 2.30 -30.15 29.23
C GLY A 20 1.18 -29.36 29.92
N LYS A 21 1.40 -28.09 30.26
CA LYS A 21 0.34 -27.20 30.78
C LYS A 21 -0.41 -26.56 29.63
N VAL A 22 -1.73 -26.50 29.74
CA VAL A 22 -2.59 -25.77 28.81
C VAL A 22 -2.74 -24.35 29.32
N LEU A 23 -2.35 -23.36 28.51
CA LEU A 23 -2.41 -21.94 28.86
C LEU A 23 -3.31 -21.18 27.88
N GLU A 24 -3.81 -20.02 28.32
CA GLU A 24 -4.53 -19.05 27.50
C GLU A 24 -3.55 -17.95 27.02
N PHE A 25 -3.62 -17.64 25.72
CA PHE A 25 -2.81 -16.67 24.97
C PHE A 25 -3.69 -15.57 24.38
N ASP A 26 -3.17 -14.35 24.36
CA ASP A 26 -3.75 -13.23 23.62
C ASP A 26 -3.36 -13.34 22.14
N ILE A 27 -4.36 -13.48 21.27
CA ILE A 27 -4.17 -13.59 19.81
C ILE A 27 -4.64 -12.34 19.07
N SER A 28 -4.92 -11.25 19.79
CA SER A 28 -5.31 -9.99 19.17
C SER A 28 -4.18 -9.41 18.32
N GLU A 29 -4.57 -8.74 17.24
CA GLU A 29 -3.65 -8.09 16.32
C GLU A 29 -2.75 -7.08 17.05
N GLY A 30 -3.33 -6.26 17.94
CA GLY A 30 -2.59 -5.26 18.72
C GLY A 30 -1.62 -5.84 19.75
N ALA A 31 -1.82 -7.08 20.21
CA ALA A 31 -0.86 -7.76 21.09
C ALA A 31 0.31 -8.34 20.28
N CYS A 32 0.02 -9.01 19.17
CA CYS A 32 1.03 -9.69 18.36
C CYS A 32 1.87 -8.73 17.52
N SER A 33 1.28 -7.64 17.00
CA SER A 33 1.95 -6.67 16.13
C SER A 33 3.12 -5.94 16.81
N LYS A 34 3.13 -5.85 18.15
CA LYS A 34 4.28 -5.36 18.93
C LYS A 34 5.57 -6.13 18.68
N PHE A 35 5.43 -7.40 18.30
CA PHE A 35 6.52 -8.30 17.99
C PHE A 35 6.73 -8.45 16.48
N GLY A 36 5.95 -7.73 15.65
CA GLY A 36 6.00 -7.78 14.18
C GLY A 36 5.50 -9.09 13.57
N PHE A 37 4.68 -9.86 14.29
CA PHE A 37 4.06 -11.10 13.81
C PHE A 37 2.58 -11.16 14.17
N PHE A 38 1.84 -12.09 13.59
CA PHE A 38 0.43 -12.32 13.90
C PHE A 38 0.21 -13.74 14.41
N HIS A 39 -0.86 -13.96 15.16
CA HIS A 39 -1.29 -15.32 15.49
C HIS A 39 -1.47 -16.15 14.21
N GLY A 40 -0.92 -17.36 14.19
CA GLY A 40 -0.95 -18.25 13.04
C GLY A 40 0.16 -18.01 12.01
N SER A 41 0.94 -16.93 12.12
CA SER A 41 2.11 -16.71 11.26
C SER A 41 3.08 -17.88 11.37
N ARG A 42 3.56 -18.34 10.21
CA ARG A 42 4.62 -19.35 10.15
C ARG A 42 5.95 -18.65 10.11
N VAL A 43 6.90 -19.16 10.89
CA VAL A 43 8.21 -18.55 11.09
C VAL A 43 9.31 -19.61 11.07
N THR A 44 10.44 -19.28 10.45
CA THR A 44 11.69 -20.00 10.60
C THR A 44 12.36 -19.47 11.85
N THR A 45 12.71 -20.36 12.78
CA THR A 45 13.44 -20.03 14.02
C THR A 45 14.78 -20.77 14.03
N PRO A 46 15.72 -20.43 14.93
CA PRO A 46 16.98 -21.18 15.09
C PRO A 46 16.81 -22.66 15.40
N LYS A 47 15.61 -23.06 15.88
CA LYS A 47 15.29 -24.44 16.24
C LYS A 47 14.41 -25.15 15.21
N GLY A 48 14.11 -24.50 14.07
CA GLY A 48 13.28 -25.02 12.99
C GLY A 48 12.01 -24.21 12.76
N SER A 49 11.20 -24.65 11.80
CA SER A 49 9.91 -24.04 11.48
C SER A 49 8.95 -24.10 12.66
N ALA A 50 8.22 -23.00 12.87
CA ALA A 50 7.31 -22.83 13.98
C ALA A 50 6.10 -21.99 13.60
N THR A 51 5.03 -22.11 14.38
CA THR A 51 3.81 -21.31 14.25
C THR A 51 3.69 -20.36 15.44
N VAL A 52 3.39 -19.09 15.18
CA VAL A 52 3.11 -18.09 16.23
C VAL A 52 1.77 -18.42 16.89
N ILE A 53 1.79 -18.67 18.19
CA ILE A 53 0.60 -19.04 18.97
C ILE A 53 -0.11 -17.82 19.53
N GLY A 54 0.63 -16.81 19.98
CA GLY A 54 0.08 -15.59 20.57
C GLY A 54 0.97 -15.07 21.70
N VAL A 55 0.51 -14.02 22.37
CA VAL A 55 1.27 -13.34 23.42
C VAL A 55 0.79 -13.78 24.79
N LYS A 56 1.75 -14.04 25.69
CA LYS A 56 1.48 -14.26 27.11
C LYS A 56 2.66 -13.76 27.95
N ASP A 57 2.33 -13.02 29.01
CA ASP A 57 3.30 -12.46 29.96
C ASP A 57 4.40 -11.62 29.27
N ASP A 58 4.02 -10.78 28.29
CA ASP A 58 4.93 -9.97 27.44
C ASP A 58 6.01 -10.79 26.71
N ASN A 59 5.65 -12.00 26.27
CA ASN A 59 6.47 -12.79 25.36
C ASN A 59 5.62 -13.31 24.21
N LEU A 60 6.18 -13.34 23.01
CA LEU A 60 5.59 -14.03 21.87
C LEU A 60 5.90 -15.52 21.95
N TRP A 61 4.86 -16.35 21.92
CA TRP A 61 4.98 -17.81 21.99
C TRP A 61 4.87 -18.45 20.61
N PHE A 62 5.67 -19.49 20.40
CA PHE A 62 5.79 -20.26 19.17
C PHE A 62 5.62 -21.75 19.44
N HIS A 63 5.01 -22.48 18.52
CA HIS A 63 5.07 -23.93 18.49
C HIS A 63 5.97 -24.38 17.34
N ILE A 64 7.15 -24.88 17.67
CA ILE A 64 8.08 -25.50 16.72
C ILE A 64 7.53 -26.87 16.32
N ASP A 65 7.47 -27.19 15.02
CA ASP A 65 6.73 -28.36 14.49
C ASP A 65 7.10 -29.71 15.13
N ARG A 66 8.34 -29.84 15.59
CA ARG A 66 8.86 -31.07 16.18
C ARG A 66 8.70 -31.15 17.70
N ASP A 67 8.21 -30.07 18.32
CA ASP A 67 8.00 -30.01 19.76
C ASP A 67 6.60 -30.51 20.16
N SER A 68 6.41 -30.77 21.45
CA SER A 68 5.14 -31.25 22.01
C SER A 68 4.16 -30.13 22.39
N GLY A 69 4.55 -28.87 22.19
CA GLY A 69 3.74 -27.70 22.53
C GLY A 69 4.52 -26.40 22.46
N ALA A 70 3.82 -25.29 22.75
CA ALA A 70 4.35 -23.94 22.60
C ALA A 70 5.47 -23.62 23.62
N SER A 71 6.41 -22.78 23.20
CA SER A 71 7.50 -22.19 24.00
C SER A 71 7.83 -20.78 23.50
N PHE A 72 8.72 -20.06 24.19
CA PHE A 72 9.15 -18.72 23.80
C PHE A 72 10.65 -18.53 24.09
N TRP A 73 11.22 -17.45 23.57
CA TRP A 73 12.56 -16.98 23.93
C TRP A 73 12.44 -15.75 24.83
N ASP A 74 13.11 -15.78 25.97
CA ASP A 74 13.09 -14.72 26.99
C ASP A 74 13.77 -13.43 26.54
N ASN A 75 14.71 -13.52 25.60
CA ASN A 75 15.39 -12.39 24.97
C ASN A 75 14.65 -11.85 23.71
N GLY A 76 13.53 -12.42 23.29
CA GLY A 76 12.73 -11.95 22.15
C GLY A 76 11.66 -10.93 22.57
N LYS A 77 12.08 -9.76 23.04
CA LYS A 77 11.18 -8.76 23.66
C LYS A 77 10.48 -7.81 22.68
N ASP A 78 10.99 -7.71 21.46
CA ASP A 78 10.45 -6.86 20.40
C ASP A 78 10.80 -7.45 19.02
N TYR A 79 10.29 -6.81 17.96
CA TYR A 79 10.51 -7.25 16.58
C TYR A 79 11.99 -7.27 16.19
N GLU A 80 12.78 -6.28 16.59
CA GLU A 80 14.21 -6.22 16.25
C GLU A 80 15.00 -7.34 16.93
N ALA A 81 14.72 -7.64 18.20
CA ALA A 81 15.34 -8.75 18.91
C ALA A 81 14.97 -10.10 18.29
N LEU A 82 13.71 -10.28 17.87
CA LEU A 82 13.27 -11.49 17.18
C LEU A 82 13.96 -11.64 15.82
N LEU A 83 14.05 -10.57 15.03
CA LEU A 83 14.61 -10.61 13.69
C LEU A 83 16.15 -10.71 13.68
N TYR A 84 16.82 -9.80 14.38
CA TYR A 84 18.28 -9.62 14.25
C TYR A 84 19.09 -10.42 15.27
N GLN A 85 18.56 -10.65 16.48
CA GLN A 85 19.29 -11.40 17.51
C GLN A 85 18.93 -12.88 17.50
N LEU A 86 17.65 -13.18 17.31
CA LEU A 86 17.13 -14.54 17.30
C LEU A 86 16.96 -15.12 15.90
N GLY A 87 17.09 -14.32 14.83
CA GLY A 87 16.99 -14.82 13.45
C GLY A 87 15.62 -15.43 13.14
N VAL A 88 14.56 -14.96 13.81
CA VAL A 88 13.18 -15.36 13.53
C VAL A 88 12.73 -14.62 12.29
N GLN A 89 12.41 -15.39 11.25
CA GLN A 89 11.93 -14.88 9.96
C GLN A 89 10.58 -15.51 9.67
N LEU A 90 9.70 -14.87 8.92
CA LEU A 90 8.50 -15.56 8.43
C LEU A 90 8.94 -16.77 7.58
N ASP A 91 8.35 -17.93 7.84
CA ASP A 91 8.51 -19.13 7.03
C ASP A 91 7.55 -18.93 5.85
N ASP A 92 8.11 -18.42 4.77
CA ASP A 92 7.43 -18.14 3.51
C ASP A 92 6.73 -19.39 2.93
N ASN A 93 6.88 -20.58 3.54
CA ASN A 93 6.26 -21.82 3.11
C ASN A 93 4.76 -21.97 3.39
N ASP A 94 4.12 -21.17 4.26
CA ASP A 94 2.66 -21.25 4.48
C ASP A 94 1.87 -20.06 3.88
N PHE A 95 2.56 -19.16 3.18
CA PHE A 95 2.03 -18.38 2.06
C PHE A 95 2.64 -18.79 0.70
N SER A 96 3.41 -19.89 0.66
CA SER A 96 3.93 -20.49 -0.58
C SER A 96 2.90 -21.21 -1.43
N THR A 97 1.60 -21.05 -1.15
CA THR A 97 0.55 -21.42 -2.11
C THR A 97 0.15 -20.28 -3.06
N ILE A 98 0.75 -19.08 -2.95
CA ILE A 98 0.66 -18.03 -4.00
C ILE A 98 2.02 -17.34 -4.29
N THR A 99 3.14 -17.99 -4.00
CA THR A 99 4.36 -17.79 -4.80
C THR A 99 4.59 -19.05 -5.61
N ASP A 100 3.77 -19.18 -6.65
CA ASP A 100 4.00 -20.20 -7.68
C ASP A 100 5.45 -20.06 -8.14
N LYS A 101 6.17 -21.18 -8.23
CA LYS A 101 7.55 -21.28 -8.74
C LYS A 101 7.67 -20.87 -10.23
N SER A 102 6.73 -20.07 -10.73
CA SER A 102 6.52 -19.69 -12.12
C SER A 102 6.68 -18.19 -12.38
N GLY A 103 7.01 -17.35 -11.40
CA GLY A 103 7.13 -15.89 -11.60
C GLY A 103 5.83 -15.25 -12.10
N GLN A 104 4.67 -15.74 -11.61
CA GLN A 104 3.34 -15.27 -11.98
C GLN A 104 2.74 -14.39 -10.88
N TYR A 105 2.11 -13.30 -11.30
CA TYR A 105 1.48 -12.27 -10.48
C TYR A 105 -0.03 -12.29 -10.71
N ARG A 106 -0.81 -12.10 -9.65
CA ARG A 106 -2.26 -12.09 -9.72
C ARG A 106 -2.76 -10.86 -10.49
N VAL A 107 -3.85 -11.05 -11.23
CA VAL A 107 -4.52 -9.97 -11.95
C VAL A 107 -5.89 -9.76 -11.31
N LYS A 108 -6.12 -8.54 -10.84
CA LYS A 108 -7.39 -8.12 -10.26
C LYS A 108 -8.18 -7.31 -11.28
N ARG A 109 -9.46 -7.62 -11.43
CA ARG A 109 -10.39 -6.80 -12.20
C ARG A 109 -10.98 -5.73 -11.28
N VAL A 110 -10.91 -4.49 -11.73
CA VAL A 110 -11.48 -3.32 -11.06
C VAL A 110 -12.33 -2.52 -12.04
N THR A 111 -13.27 -1.73 -11.52
CA THR A 111 -13.93 -0.68 -12.30
C THR A 111 -13.25 0.62 -11.96
N TYR A 112 -12.66 1.29 -12.94
CA TYR A 112 -12.01 2.59 -12.80
C TYR A 112 -12.56 3.55 -13.86
N MET A 113 -13.09 4.69 -13.42
CA MET A 113 -13.74 5.69 -14.28
C MET A 113 -14.78 5.07 -15.23
N ASN A 114 -15.66 4.23 -14.66
CA ASN A 114 -16.73 3.47 -15.32
C ASN A 114 -16.26 2.45 -16.37
N LYS A 115 -14.98 2.07 -16.35
CA LYS A 115 -14.41 1.09 -17.27
C LYS A 115 -13.86 -0.13 -16.52
N PRO A 116 -14.11 -1.35 -17.00
CA PRO A 116 -13.47 -2.53 -16.45
C PRO A 116 -11.99 -2.55 -16.86
N ILE A 117 -11.10 -2.53 -15.88
CA ILE A 117 -9.65 -2.55 -16.06
C ILE A 117 -9.05 -3.71 -15.28
N SER A 118 -8.06 -4.37 -15.86
CA SER A 118 -7.23 -5.37 -15.19
C SER A 118 -6.00 -4.68 -14.62
N ILE A 119 -5.76 -4.79 -13.32
CA ILE A 119 -4.53 -4.36 -12.66
C ILE A 119 -3.73 -5.57 -12.20
N VAL A 120 -2.42 -5.43 -12.12
CA VAL A 120 -1.50 -6.47 -11.62
C VAL A 120 -1.26 -6.22 -10.14
N LEU A 121 -1.42 -7.27 -9.34
CA LEU A 121 -1.17 -7.24 -7.91
C LEU A 121 0.27 -7.60 -7.59
N GLN A 122 0.76 -7.06 -6.48
CA GLN A 122 2.07 -7.26 -5.90
C GLN A 122 1.95 -8.21 -4.70
N ASN A 123 2.97 -9.03 -4.52
CA ASN A 123 3.19 -9.77 -3.27
C ASN A 123 4.19 -8.96 -2.42
N GLU A 124 4.34 -9.27 -1.12
CA GLU A 124 5.21 -8.54 -0.17
C GLU A 124 6.68 -8.36 -0.66
N ASN A 125 7.17 -9.26 -1.52
CA ASN A 125 8.52 -9.25 -2.09
C ASN A 125 8.56 -9.02 -3.63
N GLY A 126 7.47 -8.54 -4.23
CA GLY A 126 7.37 -8.36 -5.68
C GLY A 126 8.20 -7.19 -6.23
N PRO A 127 8.58 -7.19 -7.53
CA PRO A 127 9.22 -6.05 -8.16
C PRO A 127 8.19 -4.94 -8.41
N CYS A 128 8.02 -4.14 -7.37
CA CYS A 128 7.17 -2.98 -7.35
C CYS A 128 7.42 -1.95 -8.48
N PRO A 129 8.64 -1.75 -9.05
CA PRO A 129 8.83 -0.77 -10.13
C PRO A 129 8.11 -1.18 -11.42
N LEU A 130 8.30 -2.42 -11.88
CA LEU A 130 7.72 -2.90 -13.13
C LEU A 130 6.20 -3.00 -13.05
N ILE A 131 5.68 -3.47 -11.90
CA ILE A 131 4.24 -3.56 -11.66
C ILE A 131 3.60 -2.17 -11.61
N SER A 132 4.25 -1.20 -10.94
CA SER A 132 3.75 0.18 -10.88
C SER A 132 3.71 0.84 -12.26
N ILE A 133 4.74 0.66 -13.10
CA ILE A 133 4.73 1.12 -14.49
C ILE A 133 3.59 0.45 -15.27
N GLY A 134 3.47 -0.87 -15.16
CA GLY A 134 2.43 -1.64 -15.83
C GLY A 134 1.03 -1.17 -15.46
N ASN A 135 0.77 -0.95 -14.17
CA ASN A 135 -0.51 -0.49 -13.66
C ASN A 135 -0.86 0.93 -14.11
N VAL A 136 0.11 1.86 -14.17
CA VAL A 136 -0.09 3.18 -14.79
C VAL A 136 -0.60 3.02 -16.23
N LEU A 137 0.10 2.23 -17.05
CA LEU A 137 -0.27 2.04 -18.46
C LEU A 137 -1.59 1.28 -18.64
N LEU A 138 -1.92 0.34 -17.75
CA LEU A 138 -3.20 -0.38 -17.74
C LEU A 138 -4.37 0.56 -17.42
N LEU A 139 -4.23 1.39 -16.39
CA LEU A 139 -5.25 2.39 -16.00
C LEU A 139 -5.43 3.46 -17.09
N GLN A 140 -4.33 3.88 -17.73
CA GLN A 140 -4.37 4.75 -18.92
C GLN A 140 -4.91 4.06 -20.18
N GLN A 141 -5.18 2.75 -20.14
CA GLN A 141 -5.62 1.92 -21.29
C GLN A 141 -4.64 1.95 -22.47
N LYS A 142 -3.35 2.17 -22.20
CA LYS A 142 -2.27 2.11 -23.21
C LYS A 142 -1.81 0.69 -23.48
N ILE A 143 -1.92 -0.17 -22.46
CA ILE A 143 -1.78 -1.61 -22.57
C ILE A 143 -3.02 -2.27 -21.98
N SER A 144 -3.24 -3.54 -22.32
CA SER A 144 -4.38 -4.32 -21.82
C SER A 144 -3.97 -5.74 -21.45
N ILE A 145 -4.69 -6.32 -20.50
CA ILE A 145 -4.65 -7.74 -20.15
C ILE A 145 -6.05 -8.29 -20.39
N ASP A 146 -6.14 -9.35 -21.19
CA ASP A 146 -7.42 -9.97 -21.54
C ASP A 146 -8.18 -10.36 -20.28
N GLN A 147 -9.50 -10.21 -20.34
CA GLN A 147 -10.37 -10.37 -19.19
C GLN A 147 -10.16 -11.74 -18.51
N ASP A 148 -10.04 -12.82 -19.27
CA ASP A 148 -10.00 -14.19 -18.73
C ASP A 148 -8.67 -14.55 -18.05
N ILE A 149 -7.68 -13.66 -18.13
CA ILE A 149 -6.36 -13.86 -17.54
C ILE A 149 -6.40 -13.49 -16.06
N LYS A 150 -6.19 -14.49 -15.19
CA LYS A 150 -6.08 -14.32 -13.73
C LYS A 150 -4.66 -14.12 -13.22
N THR A 151 -3.67 -14.46 -14.05
CA THR A 151 -2.24 -14.34 -13.69
C THR A 151 -1.41 -13.89 -14.89
N ILE A 152 -0.36 -13.11 -14.63
CA ILE A 152 0.58 -12.64 -15.64
C ILE A 152 2.02 -12.77 -15.12
N THR A 153 2.95 -13.15 -15.97
CA THR A 153 4.39 -13.14 -15.64
C THR A 153 4.98 -11.76 -15.86
N LEU A 154 6.01 -11.37 -15.09
CA LEU A 154 6.72 -10.08 -15.29
C LEU A 154 7.23 -9.90 -16.70
N LYS A 155 7.85 -10.93 -17.28
CA LYS A 155 8.26 -10.92 -18.69
C LYS A 155 7.14 -10.50 -19.63
N LYS A 156 5.96 -11.13 -19.53
CA LYS A 156 4.79 -10.75 -20.35
C LYS A 156 4.30 -9.33 -20.09
N LEU A 157 4.40 -8.84 -18.86
CA LEU A 157 4.07 -7.45 -18.53
C LEU A 157 5.10 -6.50 -19.15
N GLY A 158 6.39 -6.80 -19.02
CA GLY A 158 7.51 -6.11 -19.65
C GLY A 158 7.40 -6.06 -21.17
N ASP A 159 7.08 -7.19 -21.81
CA ASP A 159 6.84 -7.28 -23.26
C ASP A 159 5.74 -6.31 -23.71
N LYS A 160 4.66 -6.16 -22.92
CA LYS A 160 3.59 -5.19 -23.19
C LYS A 160 4.06 -3.75 -23.02
N ILE A 161 4.82 -3.45 -21.96
CA ILE A 161 5.38 -2.13 -21.69
C ILE A 161 6.33 -1.70 -22.82
N ILE A 162 7.25 -2.58 -23.23
CA ILE A 162 8.19 -2.33 -24.33
C ILE A 162 7.45 -2.25 -25.66
N GLY A 163 6.44 -3.10 -25.88
CA GLY A 163 5.57 -2.99 -27.07
C GLY A 163 4.92 -1.61 -27.18
N TYR A 164 4.45 -1.05 -26.07
CA TYR A 164 3.93 0.32 -26.03
C TYR A 164 5.04 1.37 -26.28
N ALA A 165 6.22 1.22 -25.69
CA ALA A 165 7.34 2.13 -25.95
C ALA A 165 7.74 2.14 -27.44
N ARG A 166 7.84 0.96 -28.08
CA ARG A 166 8.10 0.84 -29.53
C ARG A 166 7.01 1.53 -30.37
N LEU A 167 5.75 1.48 -29.93
CA LEU A 167 4.65 2.16 -30.60
C LEU A 167 4.79 3.70 -30.53
N ILE A 168 5.14 4.23 -29.35
CA ILE A 168 5.36 5.68 -29.17
C ILE A 168 6.48 6.18 -30.10
N TYR A 169 7.56 5.41 -30.22
CA TYR A 169 8.77 5.80 -30.94
C TYR A 169 8.93 5.14 -32.31
N HIS A 170 7.85 4.61 -32.91
CA HIS A 170 7.94 3.87 -34.19
C HIS A 170 8.56 4.70 -35.33
N ASP A 171 8.35 6.01 -35.32
CA ASP A 171 8.89 6.96 -36.30
C ASP A 171 10.23 7.58 -35.86
N ASN A 172 10.81 7.16 -34.72
CA ASN A 172 12.06 7.69 -34.19
C ASN A 172 13.18 6.63 -34.22
N PRO A 173 13.98 6.59 -35.31
CA PRO A 173 14.99 5.56 -35.51
C PRO A 173 16.16 5.65 -34.52
N ASP A 174 16.35 6.80 -33.86
CA ASP A 174 17.43 6.99 -32.88
C ASP A 174 17.07 6.40 -31.51
N ILE A 175 15.78 6.38 -31.16
CA ILE A 175 15.29 5.89 -29.85
C ILE A 175 14.99 4.39 -29.87
N LEU A 176 14.53 3.83 -30.99
CA LEU A 176 14.17 2.41 -31.06
C LEU A 176 15.28 1.44 -30.63
N PRO A 177 16.56 1.63 -31.02
CA PRO A 177 17.66 0.78 -30.55
C PRO A 177 17.84 0.85 -29.02
N ILE A 178 17.57 2.01 -28.42
CA ILE A 178 17.62 2.19 -26.96
C ILE A 178 16.51 1.37 -26.32
N ILE A 179 15.27 1.47 -26.82
CA ILE A 179 14.15 0.66 -26.31
C ILE A 179 14.43 -0.85 -26.41
N ASP A 180 15.05 -1.29 -27.50
CA ASP A 180 15.45 -2.69 -27.69
C ASP A 180 16.58 -3.14 -26.75
N ASP A 181 17.45 -2.22 -26.33
CA ASP A 181 18.46 -2.47 -25.31
C ASP A 181 17.82 -2.61 -23.92
N TYR A 182 16.85 -1.73 -23.60
CA TYR A 182 16.10 -1.77 -22.35
C TYR A 182 15.34 -3.10 -22.19
N ASP A 183 14.74 -3.60 -23.28
CA ASP A 183 14.09 -4.91 -23.32
C ASP A 183 15.03 -6.05 -22.86
N LYS A 184 16.31 -6.00 -23.28
CA LYS A 184 17.28 -7.06 -23.02
C LYS A 184 18.03 -6.91 -21.70
N ASN A 185 18.38 -5.69 -21.33
CA ASN A 185 19.37 -5.41 -20.29
C ASN A 185 18.75 -4.73 -19.05
N VAL A 186 17.73 -3.89 -19.23
CA VAL A 186 17.16 -3.07 -18.15
C VAL A 186 15.92 -3.73 -17.54
N LEU A 187 14.99 -4.24 -18.34
CA LEU A 187 13.78 -4.91 -17.85
C LEU A 187 14.10 -6.02 -16.82
N PRO A 188 15.08 -6.92 -17.05
CA PRO A 188 15.43 -7.94 -16.06
C PRO A 188 15.87 -7.34 -14.72
N SER A 189 16.54 -6.17 -14.72
CA SER A 189 16.92 -5.50 -13.47
C SER A 189 15.69 -4.99 -12.70
N LEU A 190 14.67 -4.47 -13.40
CA LEU A 190 13.43 -4.02 -12.79
C LEU A 190 12.62 -5.17 -12.17
N GLU A 191 12.81 -6.41 -12.63
CA GLU A 191 12.23 -7.62 -12.01
C GLU A 191 12.88 -7.97 -10.66
N THR A 192 14.10 -7.49 -10.40
CA THR A 192 14.83 -7.72 -9.15
C THR A 192 14.79 -6.54 -8.18
N GLY A 193 14.35 -5.37 -8.65
CA GLY A 193 14.27 -4.14 -7.88
C GLY A 193 15.01 -2.99 -8.56
N LEU A 194 14.56 -1.76 -8.30
CA LEU A 194 15.16 -0.55 -8.84
C LEU A 194 15.80 0.23 -7.70
N ILE A 195 17.13 0.35 -7.73
CA ILE A 195 17.87 1.19 -6.79
C ILE A 195 17.81 2.62 -7.31
N VAL A 196 17.28 3.53 -6.47
CA VAL A 196 17.21 4.96 -6.76
C VAL A 196 18.03 5.74 -5.74
N ASN A 197 18.62 6.82 -6.19
CA ASN A 197 19.21 7.83 -5.33
C ASN A 197 18.43 9.12 -5.53
N ILE A 198 17.79 9.61 -4.48
CA ILE A 198 16.89 10.77 -4.53
C ILE A 198 17.63 12.05 -4.14
N LYS A 199 17.10 13.20 -4.56
CA LYS A 199 17.49 14.55 -4.16
C LYS A 199 16.38 15.15 -3.31
N PHE A 200 16.72 16.04 -2.39
CA PHE A 200 15.76 16.53 -1.40
C PHE A 200 15.10 17.87 -1.76
N ASP A 201 15.34 18.39 -2.96
CA ASP A 201 14.92 19.71 -3.44
C ASP A 201 13.72 19.68 -4.40
N ASN A 202 13.43 18.54 -5.03
CA ASN A 202 12.42 18.42 -6.07
C ASN A 202 11.70 17.07 -5.98
N ILE A 203 10.38 17.04 -6.18
CA ILE A 203 9.58 15.80 -6.18
C ILE A 203 9.96 14.82 -7.28
N CYS A 204 10.56 15.29 -8.38
CA CYS A 204 11.13 14.48 -9.45
C CYS A 204 12.67 14.34 -9.32
N GLY A 205 13.22 14.63 -8.13
CA GLY A 205 14.65 14.64 -7.85
C GLY A 205 15.23 13.24 -7.76
N PHE A 206 15.56 12.63 -8.89
CA PHE A 206 16.25 11.34 -8.93
C PHE A 206 17.56 11.47 -9.71
N ASP A 207 18.59 10.75 -9.28
CA ASP A 207 19.78 10.56 -10.12
C ASP A 207 19.38 9.85 -11.41
N LYS A 208 19.89 10.38 -12.52
CA LYS A 208 19.62 9.85 -13.86
C LYS A 208 20.43 8.59 -14.12
N THR A 209 20.01 7.50 -13.48
CA THR A 209 20.52 6.16 -13.79
C THR A 209 19.82 5.64 -15.04
N GLU A 210 20.49 4.74 -15.77
CA GLU A 210 19.93 4.12 -16.97
C GLU A 210 18.57 3.44 -16.69
N PRO A 211 18.38 2.61 -15.64
CA PRO A 211 17.07 2.05 -15.32
C PRO A 211 15.96 3.08 -15.06
N CYS A 212 16.28 4.26 -14.53
CA CYS A 212 15.29 5.32 -14.29
C CYS A 212 14.83 6.04 -15.57
N GLN A 213 15.58 6.00 -16.67
CA GLN A 213 15.15 6.69 -17.89
C GLN A 213 13.96 6.02 -18.58
N ILE A 214 13.60 4.79 -18.19
CA ILE A 214 12.41 4.12 -18.72
C ILE A 214 11.13 4.95 -18.46
N PHE A 215 11.08 5.66 -17.33
CA PHE A 215 9.98 6.56 -16.98
C PHE A 215 9.84 7.71 -18.00
N ASP A 216 10.97 8.31 -18.41
CA ASP A 216 11.00 9.37 -19.43
C ASP A 216 10.58 8.88 -20.83
N TYR A 217 10.99 7.67 -21.20
CA TYR A 217 10.60 7.06 -22.47
C TYR A 217 9.10 6.76 -22.48
N LEU A 218 8.55 6.24 -21.39
CA LEU A 218 7.13 5.91 -21.26
C LEU A 218 6.23 7.13 -20.99
N LYS A 219 6.81 8.32 -20.78
CA LYS A 219 6.09 9.55 -20.40
C LYS A 219 5.32 9.38 -19.09
N ILE A 220 5.94 8.74 -18.12
CA ILE A 220 5.39 8.52 -16.77
C ILE A 220 6.26 9.30 -15.79
N LYS A 221 5.66 10.18 -14.97
CA LYS A 221 6.41 10.84 -13.90
C LYS A 221 6.79 9.83 -12.82
N LEU A 222 8.05 9.82 -12.42
CA LEU A 222 8.51 9.19 -11.18
C LEU A 222 8.64 10.28 -10.12
N VAL A 223 7.93 10.15 -9.00
CA VAL A 223 7.85 11.17 -7.96
C VAL A 223 8.16 10.61 -6.57
N HIS A 224 8.71 11.41 -5.67
CA HIS A 224 8.84 11.12 -4.24
C HIS A 224 8.45 12.35 -3.40
N GLY A 225 8.13 12.11 -2.12
CA GLY A 225 7.70 13.17 -1.20
C GLY A 225 8.70 13.47 -0.09
N TRP A 226 9.93 13.00 -0.19
CA TRP A 226 10.98 13.25 0.80
C TRP A 226 11.70 14.57 0.50
N ILE A 227 11.03 15.70 0.78
CA ILE A 227 11.50 17.05 0.44
C ILE A 227 11.86 17.83 1.70
N TYR A 228 13.05 18.43 1.71
CA TYR A 228 13.48 19.30 2.78
C TYR A 228 12.90 20.71 2.58
N PRO A 229 12.18 21.29 3.56
CA PRO A 229 11.53 22.59 3.40
C PRO A 229 12.52 23.73 3.07
N GLU A 230 12.19 24.59 2.10
CA GLU A 230 13.06 25.71 1.65
C GLU A 230 13.22 26.78 2.73
N GLU A 231 12.18 26.95 3.54
CA GLU A 231 12.11 27.91 4.64
C GLU A 231 12.88 27.49 5.90
N ALA A 232 13.32 26.23 5.97
CA ALA A 232 14.07 25.71 7.13
C ALA A 232 15.56 26.06 7.02
N GLU A 233 16.18 26.40 8.16
CA GLU A 233 17.61 26.78 8.22
C GLU A 233 18.54 25.70 7.65
N GLY A 234 18.16 24.43 7.77
CA GLY A 234 18.94 23.30 7.28
C GLY A 234 18.94 23.15 5.75
N HIS A 235 18.10 23.90 5.03
CA HIS A 235 17.90 23.73 3.59
C HIS A 235 19.22 23.87 2.82
N VAL A 236 20.02 24.88 3.15
CA VAL A 236 21.30 25.17 2.48
C VAL A 236 22.31 24.03 2.59
N PHE A 237 22.13 23.13 3.56
CA PHE A 237 23.03 21.99 3.80
C PHE A 237 22.53 20.71 3.14
N VAL A 238 21.23 20.63 2.82
CA VAL A 238 20.55 19.39 2.39
C VAL A 238 20.11 19.44 0.93
N SER A 239 19.70 20.60 0.40
CA SER A 239 19.02 20.70 -0.89
C SER A 239 19.82 20.18 -2.08
N ASP A 240 21.13 20.48 -2.13
CA ASP A 240 22.02 20.03 -3.21
C ASP A 240 22.52 18.58 -3.04
N LEU A 241 22.13 17.90 -1.95
CA LEU A 241 22.60 16.55 -1.64
C LEU A 241 21.65 15.48 -2.14
N THR A 242 22.21 14.34 -2.52
CA THR A 242 21.45 13.11 -2.67
C THR A 242 21.31 12.36 -1.34
N TYR A 243 20.45 11.36 -1.28
CA TYR A 243 20.36 10.45 -0.12
C TYR A 243 21.72 9.86 0.24
N ASN A 244 22.47 9.35 -0.74
CA ASN A 244 23.78 8.78 -0.48
C ASN A 244 24.78 9.81 0.07
N ASP A 245 24.77 11.04 -0.46
CA ASP A 245 25.63 12.12 0.03
C ASP A 245 25.30 12.49 1.47
N LEU A 246 24.00 12.66 1.77
CA LEU A 246 23.54 12.99 3.11
C LEU A 246 23.84 11.84 4.08
N ALA A 247 23.56 10.58 3.72
CA ALA A 247 23.84 9.41 4.54
C ALA A 247 25.32 9.31 4.93
N ALA A 248 26.24 9.56 3.99
CA ALA A 248 27.66 9.61 4.28
C ALA A 248 28.00 10.72 5.29
N LYS A 249 27.41 11.92 5.11
CA LYS A 249 27.60 13.05 6.03
C LYS A 249 26.97 12.82 7.40
N MET A 250 25.88 12.07 7.51
CA MET A 250 25.25 11.72 8.80
C MET A 250 26.17 10.88 9.69
N THR A 251 27.04 10.06 9.09
CA THR A 251 28.01 9.21 9.81
C THR A 251 29.10 10.04 10.51
N SER A 252 29.46 11.18 9.92
CA SER A 252 30.49 12.10 10.44
C SER A 252 29.93 13.52 10.60
N PHE A 253 28.72 13.64 11.16
CA PHE A 253 27.91 14.87 11.13
C PHE A 253 28.69 16.12 11.56
N GLY A 254 29.29 16.11 12.75
CA GLY A 254 30.02 17.28 13.28
C GLY A 254 31.26 17.68 12.48
N GLN A 255 31.84 16.77 11.68
CA GLN A 255 32.94 17.11 10.75
C GLN A 255 32.39 17.63 9.41
N SER A 256 31.27 17.06 8.96
CA SER A 256 30.63 17.40 7.69
C SER A 256 29.90 18.74 7.73
N PHE A 257 29.44 19.16 8.91
CA PHE A 257 28.70 20.40 9.16
C PHE A 257 29.25 21.11 10.41
N PRO A 258 30.46 21.69 10.34
CA PRO A 258 31.14 22.23 11.53
C PRO A 258 30.49 23.50 12.11
N ASP A 259 29.80 24.29 11.27
CA ASP A 259 29.22 25.59 11.64
C ASP A 259 27.70 25.53 11.90
N ILE A 260 27.13 24.33 12.04
CA ILE A 260 25.68 24.14 12.17
C ILE A 260 25.22 24.35 13.63
N THR A 261 24.04 24.93 13.82
CA THR A 261 23.45 25.07 15.16
C THR A 261 22.89 23.73 15.63
N SER A 262 22.80 23.53 16.96
CA SER A 262 22.21 22.31 17.52
C SER A 262 20.75 22.11 17.11
N SER A 263 19.99 23.19 16.92
CA SER A 263 18.60 23.11 16.47
C SER A 263 18.50 22.66 15.01
N THR A 264 19.36 23.19 14.14
CA THR A 264 19.41 22.78 12.73
C THR A 264 19.91 21.33 12.59
N GLU A 265 20.85 20.91 13.45
CA GLU A 265 21.29 19.50 13.52
C GLU A 265 20.12 18.56 13.84
N GLU A 266 19.33 18.87 14.87
CA GLU A 266 18.13 18.09 15.25
C GLU A 266 17.14 18.00 14.07
N GLN A 267 16.85 19.12 13.41
CA GLN A 267 15.97 19.15 12.24
C GLN A 267 16.44 18.25 11.09
N ILE A 268 17.74 18.26 10.77
CA ILE A 268 18.30 17.41 9.71
C ILE A 268 18.25 15.93 10.11
N ARG A 269 18.53 15.63 11.38
CA ARG A 269 18.45 14.26 11.91
C ARG A 269 17.03 13.71 11.88
N ASP A 270 16.05 14.49 12.32
CA ASP A 270 14.64 14.12 12.29
C ASP A 270 14.14 13.93 10.86
N PHE A 271 14.53 14.84 9.95
CA PHE A 271 14.25 14.71 8.53
C PHE A 271 14.84 13.42 7.93
N PHE A 272 16.09 13.09 8.27
CA PHE A 272 16.76 11.90 7.74
C PHE A 272 16.16 10.60 8.31
N ALA A 273 15.64 10.64 9.55
CA ALA A 273 15.03 9.49 10.21
C ALA A 273 13.54 9.28 9.84
N CYS A 274 12.92 10.15 9.05
CA CYS A 274 11.50 10.04 8.73
C CYS A 274 11.20 8.93 7.69
N ASN A 275 9.91 8.60 7.53
CA ASN A 275 9.41 7.55 6.64
C ASN A 275 9.36 7.99 5.15
N GLN A 276 10.44 8.61 4.68
CA GLN A 276 10.67 9.08 3.30
C GLN A 276 9.52 9.92 2.72
N LEU A 277 8.82 10.67 3.58
CA LEU A 277 7.68 11.50 3.21
C LEU A 277 7.54 12.66 4.18
N THR A 278 7.53 13.89 3.67
CA THR A 278 7.32 15.11 4.44
C THR A 278 6.00 15.78 4.07
N ILE A 279 5.49 16.64 4.97
CA ILE A 279 4.30 17.47 4.70
C ILE A 279 4.56 18.34 3.46
N LYS A 280 5.72 19.01 3.42
CA LYS A 280 6.13 19.83 2.28
C LYS A 280 6.17 19.03 0.97
N GLY A 281 6.69 17.81 1.00
CA GLY A 281 6.70 16.93 -0.17
C GLY A 281 5.30 16.56 -0.65
N LEU A 282 4.37 16.26 0.26
CA LEU A 282 2.97 16.00 -0.10
C LEU A 282 2.29 17.24 -0.74
N GLU A 283 2.52 18.42 -0.18
CA GLU A 283 2.00 19.68 -0.74
C GLU A 283 2.54 19.91 -2.15
N LEU A 284 3.85 19.78 -2.35
CA LEU A 284 4.48 19.95 -3.66
C LEU A 284 3.96 18.93 -4.69
N ILE A 285 3.75 17.68 -4.30
CA ILE A 285 3.13 16.69 -5.20
C ILE A 285 1.71 17.14 -5.57
N LYS A 286 0.89 17.55 -4.59
CA LYS A 286 -0.48 18.04 -4.86
C LYS A 286 -0.49 19.27 -5.77
N GLU A 287 0.48 20.17 -5.65
CA GLU A 287 0.58 21.39 -6.46
C GLU A 287 1.03 21.11 -7.90
N ASN A 288 1.96 20.17 -8.10
CA ASN A 288 2.65 19.96 -9.37
C ASN A 288 2.16 18.74 -10.18
N LEU A 289 1.35 17.87 -9.58
CA LEU A 289 0.68 16.78 -10.29
C LEU A 289 -0.65 17.29 -10.88
N GLU A 290 -0.89 17.02 -12.16
CA GLU A 290 -2.14 17.38 -12.82
C GLU A 290 -3.30 16.52 -12.30
N GLU A 291 -4.52 17.04 -12.41
CA GLU A 291 -5.71 16.28 -12.01
C GLU A 291 -5.87 15.04 -12.91
N ASP A 292 -6.17 13.90 -12.29
CA ASP A 292 -6.26 12.58 -12.94
C ASP A 292 -4.97 12.10 -13.63
N GLU A 293 -3.83 12.74 -13.37
CA GLU A 293 -2.52 12.29 -13.86
C GLU A 293 -2.01 11.10 -13.06
N LEU A 294 -1.78 9.99 -13.78
CA LEU A 294 -1.19 8.77 -13.23
C LEU A 294 0.34 8.84 -13.28
N CYS A 295 0.97 8.57 -12.13
CA CYS A 295 2.41 8.57 -11.95
C CYS A 295 2.87 7.36 -11.11
N VAL A 296 4.19 7.19 -10.98
CA VAL A 296 4.80 6.24 -10.05
C VAL A 296 5.37 7.01 -8.87
N PHE A 297 4.98 6.62 -7.66
CA PHE A 297 5.39 7.21 -6.40
C PHE A 297 6.38 6.30 -5.67
N PHE A 298 7.51 6.87 -5.25
CA PHE A 298 8.54 6.19 -4.48
C PHE A 298 8.50 6.61 -3.00
N ARG A 299 8.35 5.64 -2.10
CA ARG A 299 8.38 5.82 -0.64
C ARG A 299 8.78 4.52 0.05
N ASN A 300 9.60 4.61 1.10
CA ASN A 300 10.05 3.48 1.92
C ASN A 300 10.60 2.32 1.08
N ASN A 301 11.46 2.62 0.11
CA ASN A 301 12.02 1.64 -0.84
C ASN A 301 10.98 0.87 -1.68
N HIS A 302 9.75 1.39 -1.77
CA HIS A 302 8.66 0.80 -2.53
C HIS A 302 8.18 1.78 -3.61
N PHE A 303 7.74 1.21 -4.74
CA PHE A 303 7.15 1.95 -5.85
C PHE A 303 5.66 1.61 -5.93
N ALA A 304 4.82 2.63 -5.96
CA ALA A 304 3.38 2.47 -6.09
C ALA A 304 2.83 3.31 -7.24
N THR A 305 1.73 2.88 -7.84
CA THR A 305 0.97 3.72 -8.77
C THR A 305 0.18 4.76 -7.98
N MET A 306 0.25 6.02 -8.37
CA MET A 306 -0.44 7.13 -7.70
C MET A 306 -1.17 8.02 -8.71
N THR A 307 -2.26 8.64 -8.27
CA THR A 307 -2.97 9.68 -9.02
C THR A 307 -3.42 10.80 -8.10
N LYS A 308 -3.63 11.99 -8.66
CA LYS A 308 -4.40 13.06 -8.03
C LYS A 308 -5.84 13.01 -8.52
N HIS A 309 -6.82 13.05 -7.62
CA HIS A 309 -8.24 13.11 -7.96
C HIS A 309 -9.01 13.96 -6.94
N ALA A 310 -9.88 14.85 -7.42
CA ALA A 310 -10.54 15.89 -6.65
C ALA A 310 -9.59 16.67 -5.70
N GLY A 311 -8.34 16.91 -6.13
CA GLY A 311 -7.32 17.61 -5.33
C GLY A 311 -6.60 16.77 -4.27
N ASP A 312 -6.96 15.49 -4.14
CA ASP A 312 -6.34 14.57 -3.19
C ASP A 312 -5.50 13.49 -3.87
N LEU A 313 -4.48 13.00 -3.15
CA LEU A 313 -3.57 11.97 -3.66
C LEU A 313 -4.05 10.58 -3.26
N HIS A 314 -3.95 9.66 -4.20
CA HIS A 314 -4.45 8.30 -4.08
C HIS A 314 -3.42 7.30 -4.58
N ILE A 315 -3.12 6.29 -3.77
CA ILE A 315 -2.22 5.19 -4.12
C ILE A 315 -3.07 3.99 -4.55
N LEU A 316 -2.69 3.32 -5.63
CA LEU A 316 -3.37 2.11 -6.08
C LEU A 316 -3.13 0.97 -5.07
N VAL A 317 -4.22 0.38 -4.58
CA VAL A 317 -4.17 -0.81 -3.74
C VAL A 317 -3.85 -2.01 -4.62
N SER A 318 -2.55 -2.34 -4.69
CA SER A 318 -2.05 -3.44 -5.49
C SER A 318 -1.62 -4.65 -4.67
N ASP A 319 -1.80 -4.64 -3.35
CA ASP A 319 -1.49 -5.80 -2.51
C ASP A 319 -2.42 -6.99 -2.81
N VAL A 320 -1.84 -8.18 -2.92
CA VAL A 320 -2.55 -9.44 -3.25
C VAL A 320 -3.62 -9.82 -2.22
N GLY A 321 -3.49 -9.40 -0.97
CA GLY A 321 -4.49 -9.59 0.09
C GLY A 321 -5.84 -8.96 -0.24
N TYR A 322 -5.88 -7.98 -1.15
CA TYR A 322 -7.11 -7.35 -1.63
C TYR A 322 -7.62 -7.93 -2.95
N GLU A 323 -7.14 -9.10 -3.41
CA GLU A 323 -7.55 -9.72 -4.68
C GLU A 323 -9.07 -9.89 -4.78
N SER A 324 -9.73 -10.35 -3.72
CA SER A 324 -11.18 -10.57 -3.69
C SER A 324 -12.01 -9.29 -3.51
N GLU A 325 -11.40 -8.20 -3.07
CA GLU A 325 -12.08 -6.96 -2.70
C GLU A 325 -12.18 -6.01 -3.90
N SER A 326 -13.07 -6.31 -4.85
CA SER A 326 -13.27 -5.50 -6.08
C SER A 326 -13.63 -4.03 -5.83
N ALA A 327 -14.22 -3.72 -4.66
CA ALA A 327 -14.58 -2.37 -4.26
C ALA A 327 -13.41 -1.56 -3.65
N VAL A 328 -12.25 -2.19 -3.42
CA VAL A 328 -11.03 -1.55 -2.90
C VAL A 328 -10.05 -1.41 -4.06
N VAL A 329 -9.83 -0.17 -4.51
CA VAL A 329 -8.97 0.15 -5.66
C VAL A 329 -7.93 1.19 -5.28
N TRP A 330 -8.33 2.23 -4.56
CA TRP A 330 -7.46 3.33 -4.17
C TRP A 330 -7.36 3.42 -2.66
N ASP A 331 -6.20 3.83 -2.15
CA ASP A 331 -5.98 4.25 -0.78
C ASP A 331 -5.65 5.74 -0.78
N LYS A 332 -6.46 6.54 -0.09
CA LYS A 332 -6.30 7.99 -0.05
C LYS A 332 -5.21 8.37 0.95
N ILE A 333 -4.24 9.16 0.50
CA ILE A 333 -3.23 9.73 1.38
C ILE A 333 -3.85 10.89 2.18
N ILE A 334 -4.20 10.63 3.44
CA ILE A 334 -4.74 11.65 4.36
C ILE A 334 -3.60 12.51 4.93
N GLY A 335 -2.45 11.91 5.20
CA GLY A 335 -1.28 12.58 5.73
C GLY A 335 -0.03 11.70 5.71
N ILE A 336 0.98 12.07 6.51
CA ILE A 336 2.25 11.32 6.57
C ILE A 336 2.16 10.04 7.41
N GLY A 337 1.15 9.94 8.29
CA GLY A 337 1.02 8.91 9.33
C GLY A 337 0.56 7.53 8.86
N GLY A 338 0.26 7.34 7.57
CA GLY A 338 -0.17 6.04 7.04
C GLY A 338 -1.59 5.64 7.45
N GLU A 339 -2.47 6.63 7.66
CA GLU A 339 -3.90 6.40 7.82
C GLU A 339 -4.46 5.93 6.49
N ASN A 340 -5.09 4.75 6.47
CA ASN A 340 -5.64 4.18 5.25
C ASN A 340 -7.12 4.55 5.10
N LEU A 341 -7.49 5.00 3.92
CA LEU A 341 -8.88 5.23 3.54
C LEU A 341 -9.12 4.63 2.16
N PHE A 342 -9.67 3.42 2.17
CA PHE A 342 -9.92 2.65 0.96
C PHE A 342 -11.15 3.14 0.20
N LEU A 343 -10.95 3.35 -1.09
CA LEU A 343 -11.94 3.83 -2.05
C LEU A 343 -12.06 2.86 -3.22
N SER A 344 -13.23 2.85 -3.84
CA SER A 344 -13.48 2.22 -5.13
C SER A 344 -12.78 2.96 -6.27
N GLY A 345 -12.77 2.39 -7.47
CA GLY A 345 -12.16 3.05 -8.63
C GLY A 345 -12.92 4.27 -9.16
N GLU A 346 -14.07 4.60 -8.57
CA GLU A 346 -14.75 5.90 -8.72
C GLU A 346 -14.42 6.88 -7.58
N PHE A 347 -13.38 6.60 -6.79
CA PHE A 347 -12.94 7.40 -5.64
C PHE A 347 -13.99 7.58 -4.54
N LYS A 348 -14.94 6.64 -4.44
CA LYS A 348 -15.97 6.60 -3.40
C LYS A 348 -15.63 5.59 -2.32
N THR A 349 -15.88 5.96 -1.07
CA THR A 349 -15.87 5.05 0.08
C THR A 349 -16.94 3.97 -0.07
N ARG A 350 -16.83 2.89 0.72
CA ARG A 350 -17.84 1.84 0.76
C ARG A 350 -19.23 2.38 1.11
N ARG A 351 -19.31 3.32 2.06
CA ARG A 351 -20.56 3.95 2.49
C ARG A 351 -21.17 4.78 1.36
N GLU A 352 -20.39 5.65 0.72
CA GLU A 352 -20.88 6.46 -0.42
C GLU A 352 -21.39 5.58 -1.57
N ASN A 353 -20.72 4.47 -1.86
CA ASN A 353 -21.20 3.49 -2.83
C ASN A 353 -22.52 2.85 -2.40
N GLN A 354 -22.66 2.45 -1.14
CA GLN A 354 -23.92 1.89 -0.62
C GLN A 354 -25.06 2.91 -0.63
N VAL A 355 -24.76 4.19 -0.38
CA VAL A 355 -25.73 5.28 -0.47
C VAL A 355 -26.21 5.47 -1.91
N GLU A 356 -25.32 5.42 -2.89
CA GLU A 356 -25.72 5.52 -4.30
C GLU A 356 -26.52 4.29 -4.76
N ILE A 357 -26.13 3.08 -4.33
CA ILE A 357 -26.91 1.86 -4.61
C ILE A 357 -28.32 2.00 -4.02
N ALA A 358 -28.43 2.43 -2.76
CA ALA A 358 -29.72 2.66 -2.11
C ALA A 358 -30.56 3.68 -2.88
N ARG A 359 -29.95 4.79 -3.34
CA ARG A 359 -30.62 5.79 -4.16
C ARG A 359 -31.21 5.18 -5.44
N LEU A 360 -30.43 4.38 -6.17
CA LEU A 360 -30.86 3.73 -7.40
C LEU A 360 -31.97 2.68 -7.14
N ASP A 361 -31.86 1.90 -6.08
CA ASP A 361 -32.87 0.91 -5.71
C ASP A 361 -34.21 1.57 -5.34
N LEU A 362 -34.19 2.68 -4.61
CA LEU A 362 -35.42 3.43 -4.28
C LEU A 362 -36.11 3.98 -5.52
N LEU A 363 -35.35 4.53 -6.48
CA LEU A 363 -35.89 4.95 -7.77
C LEU A 363 -36.50 3.76 -8.53
N ALA A 364 -35.81 2.61 -8.53
CA ALA A 364 -36.29 1.38 -9.17
C ALA A 364 -37.56 0.81 -8.53
N ILE A 365 -37.74 1.02 -7.21
CA ILE A 365 -38.94 0.62 -6.46
C ILE A 365 -40.14 1.53 -6.78
N GLY A 366 -39.91 2.71 -7.36
CA GLY A 366 -40.98 3.63 -7.80
C GLY A 366 -41.12 4.89 -6.94
N TYR A 367 -40.16 5.20 -6.06
CA TYR A 367 -40.10 6.52 -5.42
C TYR A 367 -39.64 7.58 -6.42
N ASN A 368 -40.15 8.80 -6.31
CA ASN A 368 -39.73 9.90 -7.16
C ASN A 368 -38.45 10.59 -6.66
N ASP A 369 -37.79 11.37 -7.53
CA ASP A 369 -36.52 12.04 -7.21
C ASP A 369 -36.55 12.92 -5.96
N GLU A 370 -37.69 13.59 -5.67
CA GLU A 370 -37.82 14.44 -4.48
C GLU A 370 -37.83 13.60 -3.20
N GLN A 371 -38.62 12.52 -3.18
CA GLN A 371 -38.70 11.59 -2.06
C GLN A 371 -37.35 10.92 -1.80
N VAL A 372 -36.71 10.44 -2.88
CA VAL A 372 -35.40 9.81 -2.80
C VAL A 372 -34.35 10.81 -2.31
N GLY A 373 -34.33 12.04 -2.83
CA GLY A 373 -33.41 13.09 -2.38
C GLY A 373 -33.50 13.35 -0.89
N GLN A 374 -34.73 13.52 -0.36
CA GLN A 374 -34.94 13.73 1.08
C GLN A 374 -34.49 12.52 1.92
N ALA A 375 -34.71 11.30 1.44
CA ALA A 375 -34.29 10.10 2.14
C ALA A 375 -32.76 9.97 2.18
N ILE A 376 -32.07 10.27 1.07
CA ILE A 376 -30.60 10.24 1.01
C ILE A 376 -29.97 11.34 1.87
N ASP A 377 -30.55 12.54 1.90
CA ASP A 377 -30.12 13.61 2.81
C ASP A 377 -30.22 13.16 4.27
N HIS A 378 -31.30 12.45 4.63
CA HIS A 378 -31.46 11.88 5.96
C HIS A 378 -30.39 10.81 6.26
N VAL A 379 -30.11 9.91 5.32
CA VAL A 379 -29.06 8.90 5.46
C VAL A 379 -27.70 9.53 5.68
N ASN A 380 -27.35 10.59 4.93
CA ASN A 380 -26.08 11.28 5.05
C ASN A 380 -25.94 12.05 6.38
N GLN A 381 -27.04 12.55 6.94
CA GLN A 381 -27.04 13.24 8.24
C GLN A 381 -27.06 12.27 9.44
N SER A 382 -27.39 10.99 9.22
CA SER A 382 -27.45 10.00 10.28
C SER A 382 -26.05 9.68 10.83
N LYS A 383 -25.79 10.09 12.08
CA LYS A 383 -24.55 9.79 12.84
C LYS A 383 -24.48 8.33 13.34
N LEU A 384 -25.22 7.42 12.73
CA LEU A 384 -25.26 6.01 13.13
C LEU A 384 -24.06 5.26 12.53
N THR A 385 -23.58 4.27 13.29
CA THR A 385 -22.36 3.49 13.07
C THR A 385 -22.31 2.82 11.70
N ASP A 386 -21.10 2.51 11.20
CA ASP A 386 -20.83 1.84 9.89
C ASP A 386 -21.57 0.50 9.65
N SER A 387 -22.32 -0.01 10.63
CA SER A 387 -23.12 -1.23 10.54
C SER A 387 -24.55 -1.02 10.02
N SER A 388 -25.04 0.21 9.88
CA SER A 388 -26.41 0.48 9.43
C SER A 388 -26.48 0.61 7.91
N GLU A 389 -27.25 -0.25 7.23
CA GLU A 389 -27.38 -0.24 5.77
C GLU A 389 -28.13 1.01 5.27
N PRO A 390 -27.53 1.82 4.36
CA PRO A 390 -28.14 3.04 3.83
C PRO A 390 -29.57 2.87 3.30
N PHE A 391 -29.86 1.75 2.63
CA PHE A 391 -31.19 1.45 2.10
C PHE A 391 -32.24 1.31 3.20
N SER A 392 -31.92 0.62 4.29
CA SER A 392 -32.84 0.41 5.42
C SER A 392 -33.19 1.73 6.10
N ILE A 393 -32.19 2.58 6.34
CA ILE A 393 -32.38 3.93 6.91
C ILE A 393 -33.27 4.78 6.01
N ALA A 394 -33.05 4.73 4.70
CA ALA A 394 -33.86 5.48 3.73
C ALA A 394 -35.33 5.02 3.74
N ILE A 395 -35.58 3.70 3.78
CA ILE A 395 -36.94 3.15 3.85
C ILE A 395 -37.64 3.53 5.16
N GLU A 396 -36.95 3.48 6.30
CA GLU A 396 -37.51 3.93 7.59
C GLU A 396 -37.92 5.40 7.55
N TYR A 397 -37.07 6.26 6.96
CA TYR A 397 -37.39 7.67 6.76
C TYR A 397 -38.63 7.85 5.86
N LEU A 398 -38.67 7.21 4.70
CA LEU A 398 -39.78 7.31 3.75
C LEU A 398 -41.11 6.85 4.39
N ASN A 399 -41.08 5.74 5.13
CA ASN A 399 -42.23 5.24 5.89
C ASN A 399 -42.68 6.23 6.96
N SER A 400 -41.75 6.85 7.69
CA SER A 400 -42.06 7.87 8.71
C SER A 400 -42.75 9.11 8.13
N LYS A 401 -42.51 9.41 6.85
CA LYS A 401 -43.14 10.51 6.10
C LYS A 401 -44.44 10.11 5.41
N GLY A 402 -44.82 8.83 5.46
CA GLY A 402 -45.99 8.28 4.79
C GLY A 402 -45.84 8.25 3.26
N TYR A 403 -44.61 8.23 2.75
CA TYR A 403 -44.36 8.11 1.31
C TYR A 403 -44.52 6.67 0.84
N THR A 404 -45.22 6.49 -0.27
CA THR A 404 -45.43 5.21 -0.93
C THR A 404 -44.87 5.25 -2.36
N PRO A 405 -44.29 4.14 -2.86
CA PRO A 405 -43.90 4.05 -4.26
C PRO A 405 -45.12 4.23 -5.19
N GLY A 406 -44.90 4.87 -6.33
CA GLY A 406 -45.94 5.20 -7.33
C GLY A 406 -46.29 4.08 -8.29
#